data_AF-A0A0S8EGD3-F1
#
_entry.id   AF-A0A0S8EGD3-F1
#
_cell.length_a   1.000
_cell.length_b   1.000
_cell.length_c   1.000
_cell.angle_alpha   90.00
_cell.angle_beta   90.00
_cell.angle_gamma   90.00
#
_symmetry.space_group_name_H-M   'P 1'
#
loop_
_entity.id
_entity.type
_entity.pdbx_description
1 polymer ?
#
loop_
_entity_poly.entity_id
_entity_poly.type
_entity_poly.pdbx_seq_one_letter_code
_entity_poly.pdbx_strand_id
1 'polypeptide(L)'
;MTRGSVGIVLAAAAACLLITTAAQAESAPPPGPASGLTDEVVRNAIERGREFLIRQAMPDGSMAKGGMSGGLSALVFMTLAYMGEHPNRAHMDKGLQYLMDLGADSSFHNRQGYAIPIRVMGFSYVYKKLLGDRKRHVALKAKEDIMRMQMGQAVNGGWRYELKGGADYDFSVTQWPILAMRDAQLAGIEFPDPTANLQKALSLYLSMQQDSGGWYYQGNAEKPSGSMTAAGLASLFIIADFLEPGSGCPCQRGASPRTTTKTERAMDAALDWLGQHFDAKTNPQAFKVGKGEVLYWLYCVERVGIAAGYKYFNTHNWYKEGAAEILKQQREDGSWGGLDKTCFALLFLYKGRAPVLFNKLKFDGPDGEPGVWNAHRRDIANLTHFVEQRKEQMFHWQIVELKAPLEELHDAPDTGGTILFEASCGNPTIRRWFMKFAADVWPEASANPRGSDWKLVRLPADHGVWDAVQKLKARPEILGIDDGVRTSVFYSPDDISCPWQTKALTQKLYLFDWGINLYTYATDEAPLRAKLAGREPPKSDRFTGPVKPGPKTTLQIVRVRHGGNWEAGANYRGFASLAEHVKCPSRPRRRSTRAASGSRTLRPARSPTSAGRATLPSRRTSKRP
;
A
#
# COMPACT_ATOMS: atom_id res chain seq x y z
N MET A 1 40.00 -49.06 -24.76
CA MET A 1 40.29 -50.49 -24.53
C MET A 1 39.13 -51.10 -23.75
N THR A 2 38.37 -51.99 -24.41
CA THR A 2 37.78 -53.26 -23.91
C THR A 2 37.85 -53.52 -22.39
N ARG A 3 36.86 -54.04 -21.65
CA ARG A 3 35.66 -54.91 -21.81
C ARG A 3 34.97 -54.89 -20.41
N GLY A 4 33.71 -55.23 -20.15
CA GLY A 4 32.71 -55.92 -20.94
C GLY A 4 31.39 -56.10 -20.15
N SER A 5 30.42 -56.58 -20.92
CA SER A 5 29.03 -57.01 -20.70
C SER A 5 28.86 -58.04 -19.55
N VAL A 6 27.70 -58.38 -18.97
CA VAL A 6 26.42 -58.87 -19.52
C VAL A 6 25.40 -58.94 -18.37
N GLY A 7 24.08 -58.79 -18.62
CA GLY A 7 23.05 -59.39 -17.74
C GLY A 7 21.64 -58.83 -17.87
N ILE A 8 20.90 -59.28 -18.88
CA ILE A 8 19.46 -59.04 -19.14
C ILE A 8 18.58 -59.84 -18.16
N VAL A 9 17.45 -59.31 -17.68
CA VAL A 9 16.09 -59.93 -17.71
C VAL A 9 15.01 -58.85 -17.45
N LEU A 10 14.02 -58.78 -18.34
CA LEU A 10 12.73 -58.07 -18.21
C LEU A 10 11.77 -58.79 -17.25
N ALA A 11 10.97 -58.06 -16.45
CA ALA A 11 9.50 -58.07 -16.51
C ALA A 11 8.82 -57.43 -15.28
N ALA A 12 7.91 -56.48 -15.58
CA ALA A 12 6.58 -56.24 -15.02
C ALA A 12 6.32 -55.94 -13.53
N ALA A 13 5.72 -54.75 -13.33
CA ALA A 13 4.55 -54.45 -12.51
C ALA A 13 4.58 -54.65 -10.98
N ALA A 14 4.47 -53.55 -10.24
CA ALA A 14 3.35 -53.26 -9.35
C ALA A 14 3.61 -51.97 -8.57
N ALA A 15 2.73 -50.99 -8.76
CA ALA A 15 2.57 -49.86 -7.87
C ALA A 15 2.13 -50.36 -6.48
N CYS A 16 2.86 -50.01 -5.43
CA CYS A 16 2.38 -50.08 -4.07
C CYS A 16 2.83 -48.84 -3.30
N LEU A 17 1.83 -48.22 -2.69
CA LEU A 17 1.89 -47.07 -1.80
C LEU A 17 2.95 -47.27 -0.72
N LEU A 18 3.81 -46.28 -0.56
CA LEU A 18 4.40 -45.96 0.74
C LEU A 18 3.93 -44.57 1.14
N ILE A 19 2.90 -44.58 1.97
CA ILE A 19 2.42 -43.47 2.78
C ILE A 19 3.60 -43.01 3.63
N THR A 20 4.27 -41.94 3.21
CA THR A 20 5.09 -41.13 4.10
C THR A 20 4.20 -40.01 4.60
N THR A 21 3.92 -40.05 5.90
CA THR A 21 3.21 -39.02 6.64
C THR A 21 3.97 -37.71 6.53
N ALA A 22 3.58 -36.86 5.57
CA ALA A 22 3.92 -35.45 5.57
C ALA A 22 3.27 -34.83 6.81
N ALA A 23 4.04 -34.74 7.90
CA ALA A 23 3.69 -33.93 9.05
C ALA A 23 3.43 -32.52 8.53
N GLN A 24 2.16 -32.11 8.57
CA GLN A 24 1.75 -30.74 8.37
C GLN A 24 2.53 -29.88 9.35
N ALA A 25 3.53 -29.18 8.84
CA ALA A 25 4.14 -28.07 9.56
C ALA A 25 3.05 -27.00 9.67
N GLU A 26 2.30 -27.01 10.79
CA GLU A 26 1.55 -25.85 11.22
C GLU A 26 2.53 -24.68 11.24
N SER A 27 2.39 -23.78 10.26
CA SER A 27 3.15 -22.55 10.22
C SER A 27 2.86 -21.80 11.52
N ALA A 28 3.84 -21.73 12.40
CA ALA A 28 3.74 -20.99 13.65
C ALA A 28 3.24 -19.57 13.33
N PRO A 29 2.30 -19.01 14.11
CA PRO A 29 1.85 -17.65 13.90
C PRO A 29 3.06 -16.71 13.96
N PRO A 30 3.13 -15.69 13.09
CA PRO A 30 4.26 -14.77 13.07
C PRO A 30 4.48 -14.19 14.48
N PRO A 31 5.74 -13.99 14.91
CA PRO A 31 6.02 -13.46 16.23
C PRO A 31 5.21 -12.17 16.46
N GLY A 32 4.56 -12.10 17.61
CA GLY A 32 3.77 -10.94 18.02
C GLY A 32 4.59 -9.65 17.93
N PRO A 33 3.95 -8.47 17.87
CA PRO A 33 4.67 -7.21 17.74
C PRO A 33 5.72 -7.08 18.85
N ALA A 34 6.98 -6.90 18.45
CA ALA A 34 8.04 -6.43 19.33
C ALA A 34 7.50 -5.21 20.09
N SER A 35 7.56 -5.28 21.42
CA SER A 35 6.93 -4.37 22.38
C SER A 35 7.53 -2.94 22.42
N GLY A 36 7.92 -2.37 21.28
CA GLY A 36 8.53 -1.03 21.21
C GLY A 36 8.32 -0.24 19.91
N LEU A 37 7.87 -0.87 18.81
CA LEU A 37 7.63 -0.15 17.54
C LEU A 37 6.18 0.34 17.49
N THR A 38 5.99 1.65 17.69
CA THR A 38 4.70 2.33 17.55
C THR A 38 4.79 3.47 16.54
N ASP A 39 3.64 3.89 16.01
CA ASP A 39 3.56 5.05 15.12
C ASP A 39 4.14 6.33 15.74
N GLU A 40 3.91 6.52 17.05
CA GLU A 40 4.42 7.65 17.82
C GLU A 40 5.96 7.68 17.83
N VAL A 41 6.58 6.52 18.10
CA VAL A 41 8.05 6.39 18.11
C VAL A 41 8.63 6.72 16.73
N VAL A 42 8.01 6.19 15.66
CA VAL A 42 8.44 6.48 14.29
C VAL A 42 8.28 7.96 13.95
N ARG A 43 7.14 8.57 14.30
CA ARG A 43 6.86 10.00 14.07
C ARG A 43 7.90 10.88 14.77
N ASN A 44 8.19 10.60 16.03
CA ASN A 44 9.19 11.36 16.79
C ASN A 44 10.59 11.22 16.19
N ALA A 45 10.97 10.02 15.71
CA ALA A 45 12.24 9.82 15.04
C ALA A 45 12.33 10.60 13.72
N ILE A 46 11.24 10.63 12.93
CA ILE A 46 11.13 11.42 11.70
C ILE A 46 11.36 12.91 12.00
N GLU A 47 10.67 13.47 13.01
CA GLU A 47 10.82 14.89 13.35
C GLU A 47 12.24 15.24 13.79
N ARG A 48 12.88 14.41 14.62
CA ARG A 48 14.28 14.63 15.02
C ARG A 48 15.24 14.61 13.84
N GLY A 49 15.04 13.70 12.88
CA GLY A 49 15.85 13.65 11.66
C GLY A 49 15.61 14.86 10.74
N ARG A 50 14.35 15.29 10.62
CA ARG A 50 13.97 16.50 9.89
C ARG A 50 14.63 17.75 10.48
N GLU A 51 14.56 17.92 11.80
CA GLU A 51 15.21 19.03 12.51
C GLU A 51 16.73 18.99 12.38
N PHE A 52 17.34 17.81 12.39
CA PHE A 52 18.76 17.67 12.09
C PHE A 52 19.09 18.24 10.71
N LEU A 53 18.36 17.84 9.66
CA LEU A 53 18.59 18.32 8.29
C LEU A 53 18.44 19.85 8.19
N ILE A 54 17.36 20.41 8.75
CA ILE A 54 17.09 21.85 8.70
C ILE A 54 18.24 22.65 9.37
N ARG A 55 18.79 22.15 10.48
CA ARG A 55 19.91 22.79 11.19
C ARG A 55 21.24 22.78 10.42
N GLN A 56 21.39 21.92 9.40
CA GLN A 56 22.62 21.89 8.59
C GLN A 56 22.64 22.96 7.48
N ALA A 57 21.53 23.67 7.24
CA ALA A 57 21.44 24.63 6.15
C ALA A 57 22.39 25.82 6.38
N MET A 58 23.21 26.12 5.37
CA MET A 58 24.13 27.26 5.37
C MET A 58 23.41 28.55 4.96
N PRO A 59 24.01 29.74 5.21
CA PRO A 59 23.37 31.02 4.90
C PRO A 59 22.96 31.18 3.43
N ASP A 60 23.71 30.57 2.50
CA ASP A 60 23.51 30.57 1.06
C ASP A 60 22.48 29.52 0.57
N GLY A 61 21.93 28.70 1.47
CA GLY A 61 20.97 27.64 1.14
C GLY A 61 21.60 26.28 0.80
N SER A 62 22.93 26.18 0.73
CA SER A 62 23.63 24.92 0.54
C SER A 62 23.65 24.07 1.82
N MET A 63 23.87 22.76 1.68
CA MET A 63 23.94 21.81 2.80
C MET A 63 25.34 21.29 3.08
N ALA A 64 26.29 21.52 2.16
CA ALA A 64 27.67 21.06 2.30
C ALA A 64 28.62 21.99 1.51
N LYS A 65 29.93 21.89 1.76
CA LYS A 65 30.97 22.58 0.99
C LYS A 65 31.68 21.61 0.04
N GLY A 66 32.35 22.16 -0.97
CA GLY A 66 33.18 21.39 -1.92
C GLY A 66 32.37 20.69 -3.02
N GLY A 67 33.03 19.81 -3.79
CA GLY A 67 32.48 19.23 -5.02
C GLY A 67 31.22 18.37 -4.86
N MET A 68 30.85 17.97 -3.64
CA MET A 68 29.61 17.23 -3.35
C MET A 68 28.43 18.13 -2.94
N SER A 69 28.65 19.45 -2.79
CA SER A 69 27.66 20.39 -2.26
C SER A 69 26.35 20.36 -3.04
N GLY A 70 26.40 20.43 -4.38
CA GLY A 70 25.20 20.44 -5.20
C GLY A 70 24.36 19.17 -5.03
N GLY A 71 24.99 18.00 -5.08
CA GLY A 71 24.29 16.71 -4.95
C GLY A 71 23.67 16.49 -3.57
N LEU A 72 24.41 16.80 -2.50
CA LEU A 72 23.89 16.68 -1.13
C LEU A 72 22.78 17.69 -0.86
N SER A 73 22.91 18.93 -1.36
CA SER A 73 21.86 19.94 -1.22
C SER A 73 20.59 19.54 -1.96
N ALA A 74 20.72 18.98 -3.17
CA ALA A 74 19.59 18.44 -3.93
C ALA A 74 18.90 17.30 -3.17
N LEU A 75 19.65 16.36 -2.59
CA LEU A 75 19.11 15.22 -1.85
C LEU A 75 18.33 15.68 -0.61
N VAL A 76 18.90 16.57 0.19
CA VAL A 76 18.23 17.11 1.37
C VAL A 76 16.99 17.90 1.00
N PHE A 77 17.08 18.76 -0.02
CA PHE A 77 15.93 19.54 -0.51
C PHE A 77 14.79 18.62 -0.99
N MET A 78 15.11 17.59 -1.78
CA MET A 78 14.13 16.60 -2.24
C MET A 78 13.50 15.85 -1.07
N THR A 79 14.29 15.41 -0.09
CA THR A 79 13.76 14.72 1.11
C THR A 79 12.81 15.61 1.90
N LEU A 80 13.19 16.86 2.21
CA LEU A 80 12.34 17.80 2.92
C LEU A 80 11.07 18.14 2.13
N ALA A 81 11.20 18.32 0.81
CA ALA A 81 10.06 18.53 -0.07
C ALA A 81 9.07 17.35 0.03
N TYR A 82 9.51 16.11 -0.18
CA TYR A 82 8.67 14.92 -0.05
C TYR A 82 8.00 14.76 1.32
N MET A 83 8.65 15.24 2.38
CA MET A 83 8.10 15.27 3.73
C MET A 83 7.03 16.35 3.95
N GLY A 84 6.70 17.11 2.90
CA GLY A 84 5.65 18.11 2.90
C GLY A 84 6.13 19.53 3.17
N GLU A 85 7.44 19.78 3.32
CA GLU A 85 7.95 21.13 3.60
C GLU A 85 7.50 22.13 2.53
N HIS A 86 6.98 23.26 2.99
CA HIS A 86 6.45 24.28 2.11
C HIS A 86 7.59 25.12 1.50
N PRO A 87 7.58 25.43 0.18
CA PRO A 87 8.68 26.16 -0.47
C PRO A 87 8.92 27.58 0.09
N ASN A 88 7.93 28.18 0.75
CA ASN A 88 8.05 29.51 1.38
C ASN A 88 8.72 29.47 2.77
N ARG A 89 9.03 28.29 3.34
CA ARG A 89 9.82 28.22 4.57
C ARG A 89 11.24 28.69 4.25
N ALA A 90 11.83 29.52 5.11
CA ALA A 90 13.13 30.16 4.83
C ALA A 90 14.25 29.18 4.37
N HIS A 91 14.33 27.98 4.96
CA HIS A 91 15.32 26.97 4.56
C HIS A 91 15.01 26.34 3.19
N MET A 92 13.73 26.11 2.87
CA MET A 92 13.31 25.62 1.55
C MET A 92 13.48 26.69 0.48
N ASP A 93 13.16 27.94 0.80
CA ASP A 93 13.23 29.07 -0.11
C ASP A 93 14.67 29.30 -0.59
N LYS A 94 15.61 29.38 0.37
CA LYS A 94 17.05 29.48 0.09
C LYS A 94 17.61 28.25 -0.61
N GLY A 95 17.22 27.05 -0.17
CA GLY A 95 17.65 25.81 -0.82
C GLY A 95 17.17 25.71 -2.28
N LEU A 96 15.94 26.13 -2.56
CA LEU A 96 15.42 26.22 -3.91
C LEU A 96 16.20 27.24 -4.74
N GLN A 97 16.45 28.43 -4.21
CA GLN A 97 17.24 29.45 -4.91
C GLN A 97 18.65 28.95 -5.22
N TYR A 98 19.35 28.38 -4.23
CA TYR A 98 20.67 27.77 -4.41
C TYR A 98 20.67 26.75 -5.56
N LEU A 99 19.70 25.82 -5.56
CA LEU A 99 19.60 24.79 -6.60
C LEU A 99 19.25 25.34 -7.99
N MET A 100 18.50 26.44 -8.07
CA MET A 100 18.20 27.14 -9.33
C MET A 100 19.45 27.77 -9.93
N ASP A 101 20.32 28.33 -9.07
CA ASP A 101 21.57 28.99 -9.46
C ASP A 101 22.65 28.01 -9.92
N LEU A 102 22.53 26.72 -9.58
CA LEU A 102 23.49 25.70 -10.04
C LEU A 102 23.36 25.43 -11.55
N GLY A 103 24.50 25.52 -12.24
CA GLY A 103 24.67 25.10 -13.63
C GLY A 103 24.85 23.57 -13.72
N ALA A 104 24.20 22.94 -14.70
CA ALA A 104 24.26 21.48 -14.84
C ALA A 104 25.68 20.96 -15.20
N ASP A 105 26.49 21.76 -15.92
CA ASP A 105 27.85 21.41 -16.34
C ASP A 105 28.92 21.60 -15.25
N SER A 106 28.88 22.73 -14.55
CA SER A 106 29.96 23.18 -13.67
C SER A 106 29.70 22.89 -12.19
N SER A 107 28.44 22.87 -11.77
CA SER A 107 28.11 22.84 -10.33
C SER A 107 28.00 21.43 -9.74
N PHE A 108 27.80 20.40 -10.59
CA PHE A 108 27.65 19.00 -10.14
C PHE A 108 28.85 18.10 -10.46
N HIS A 109 29.94 18.66 -10.99
CA HIS A 109 31.18 17.95 -11.31
C HIS A 109 30.91 16.63 -12.09
N ASN A 110 31.58 15.55 -11.71
CA ASN A 110 31.41 14.22 -12.28
C ASN A 110 30.28 13.41 -11.63
N ARG A 111 29.26 14.05 -11.05
CA ARG A 111 28.14 13.38 -10.33
C ARG A 111 26.75 13.80 -10.83
N GLN A 112 26.68 14.39 -12.02
CA GLN A 112 25.47 14.86 -12.68
C GLN A 112 24.36 13.80 -12.72
N GLY A 113 24.71 12.54 -12.97
CA GLY A 113 23.77 11.41 -13.07
C GLY A 113 22.96 11.12 -11.81
N TYR A 114 23.40 11.58 -10.63
CA TYR A 114 22.56 11.59 -9.42
C TYR A 114 21.95 12.97 -9.17
N ALA A 115 22.80 14.00 -9.15
CA ALA A 115 22.41 15.29 -8.59
C ALA A 115 21.30 15.97 -9.40
N ILE A 116 21.36 15.87 -10.73
CA ILE A 116 20.38 16.46 -11.64
C ILE A 116 19.01 15.79 -11.50
N PRO A 117 18.87 14.46 -11.61
CA PRO A 117 17.58 13.82 -11.37
C PRO A 117 17.02 14.06 -9.97
N ILE A 118 17.87 14.06 -8.93
CA ILE A 118 17.43 14.38 -7.56
C ILE A 118 16.90 15.82 -7.46
N ARG A 119 17.57 16.79 -8.11
CA ARG A 119 17.09 18.18 -8.20
C ARG A 119 15.72 18.26 -8.88
N VAL A 120 15.55 17.55 -10.01
CA VAL A 120 14.26 17.47 -10.73
C VAL A 120 13.16 16.89 -9.84
N MET A 121 13.44 15.82 -9.08
CA MET A 121 12.47 15.23 -8.15
C MET A 121 12.05 16.24 -7.05
N GLY A 122 13.01 16.99 -6.49
CA GLY A 122 12.72 18.04 -5.52
C GLY A 122 11.87 19.18 -6.12
N PHE A 123 12.23 19.65 -7.31
CA PHE A 123 11.47 20.67 -8.05
C PHE A 123 10.05 20.23 -8.36
N SER A 124 9.88 18.98 -8.80
CA SER A 124 8.58 18.39 -9.13
C SER A 124 7.63 18.41 -7.96
N TYR A 125 8.11 18.14 -6.74
CA TYR A 125 7.27 18.14 -5.56
C TYR A 125 6.82 19.55 -5.13
N VAL A 126 7.72 20.54 -5.18
CA VAL A 126 7.35 21.93 -4.81
C VAL A 126 6.57 22.64 -5.91
N TYR A 127 6.68 22.20 -7.17
CA TYR A 127 6.13 22.87 -8.35
C TYR A 127 4.65 23.25 -8.23
N LYS A 128 3.80 22.37 -7.68
CA LYS A 128 2.36 22.64 -7.52
C LYS A 128 2.05 23.72 -6.49
N LYS A 129 2.96 23.95 -5.55
CA LYS A 129 2.87 24.96 -4.48
C LYS A 129 3.46 26.32 -4.89
N LEU A 130 4.10 26.41 -6.05
CA LEU A 130 4.68 27.65 -6.57
C LEU A 130 3.66 28.41 -7.44
N LEU A 131 3.83 29.72 -7.52
CA LEU A 131 2.98 30.63 -8.30
C LEU A 131 3.83 31.53 -9.22
N GLY A 132 3.21 32.11 -10.25
CA GLY A 132 3.81 33.12 -11.14
C GLY A 132 5.13 32.69 -11.78
N ASP A 133 6.05 33.65 -11.90
CA ASP A 133 7.36 33.44 -12.54
C ASP A 133 8.21 32.40 -11.83
N ARG A 134 8.08 32.28 -10.50
CA ARG A 134 8.80 31.26 -9.74
C ARG A 134 8.42 29.85 -10.18
N LYS A 135 7.12 29.60 -10.41
CA LYS A 135 6.63 28.32 -10.95
C LYS A 135 7.18 28.07 -12.35
N ARG A 136 7.15 29.09 -13.22
CA ARG A 136 7.63 29.02 -14.60
C ARG A 136 9.14 28.71 -14.65
N HIS A 137 9.96 29.42 -13.88
CA HIS A 137 11.40 29.22 -13.86
C HIS A 137 11.79 27.82 -13.36
N VAL A 138 11.14 27.33 -12.30
CA VAL A 138 11.36 25.96 -11.81
C VAL A 138 11.00 24.92 -12.87
N ALA A 139 9.88 25.10 -13.59
CA ALA A 139 9.53 24.20 -14.69
C ALA A 139 10.53 24.25 -15.84
N LEU A 140 11.00 25.43 -16.24
CA LEU A 140 12.02 25.57 -17.30
C LEU A 140 13.33 24.90 -16.92
N LYS A 141 13.80 25.12 -15.68
CA LYS A 141 15.03 24.48 -15.18
C LYS A 141 14.90 22.96 -15.09
N ALA A 142 13.76 22.46 -14.60
CA ALA A 142 13.48 21.02 -14.58
C ALA A 142 13.45 20.43 -15.99
N LYS A 143 12.85 21.14 -16.95
CA LYS A 143 12.82 20.72 -18.37
C LYS A 143 14.22 20.65 -18.97
N GLU A 144 15.06 21.67 -18.75
CA GLU A 144 16.47 21.68 -19.19
C GLU A 144 17.25 20.49 -18.62
N ASP A 145 17.06 20.22 -17.33
CA ASP A 145 17.69 19.09 -16.65
C ASP A 145 17.24 17.74 -17.22
N ILE A 146 15.95 17.59 -17.51
CA ILE A 146 15.41 16.37 -18.14
C ILE A 146 15.96 16.19 -19.54
N MET A 147 16.01 17.24 -20.34
CA MET A 147 16.62 17.19 -21.67
C MET A 147 18.08 16.74 -21.60
N ARG A 148 18.83 17.27 -20.63
CA ARG A 148 20.21 16.86 -20.41
C ARG A 148 20.33 15.39 -20.00
N MET A 149 19.45 14.90 -19.12
CA MET A 149 19.41 13.48 -18.78
C MET A 149 19.10 12.61 -20.01
N GLN A 150 18.14 13.01 -20.84
CA GLN A 150 17.78 12.29 -22.06
C GLN A 150 18.93 12.25 -23.08
N MET A 151 19.62 13.38 -23.30
CA MET A 151 20.78 13.47 -24.20
C MET A 151 22.00 12.73 -23.66
N GLY A 152 22.18 12.72 -22.33
CA GLY A 152 23.30 12.07 -21.65
C GLY A 152 23.15 10.56 -21.45
N GLN A 153 22.07 9.94 -21.94
CA GLN A 153 21.85 8.50 -21.85
C GLN A 153 22.88 7.73 -22.68
N ALA A 154 23.42 6.64 -22.12
CA ALA A 154 24.33 5.75 -22.83
C ALA A 154 23.60 5.01 -23.97
N VAL A 155 24.35 4.57 -24.98
CA VAL A 155 23.80 3.88 -26.17
C VAL A 155 23.07 2.58 -25.83
N ASN A 156 23.47 1.94 -24.73
CA ASN A 156 22.84 0.73 -24.20
C ASN A 156 21.57 1.02 -23.38
N GLY A 157 21.19 2.28 -23.16
CA GLY A 157 19.99 2.66 -22.40
C GLY A 157 20.22 2.97 -20.92
N GLY A 158 21.45 2.83 -20.42
CA GLY A 158 21.80 3.13 -19.04
C GLY A 158 22.25 4.59 -18.83
N TRP A 159 22.55 4.92 -17.57
CA TRP A 159 23.21 6.17 -17.21
C TRP A 159 24.39 5.93 -16.29
N ARG A 160 25.28 6.93 -16.26
CA ARG A 160 26.48 6.96 -15.43
C ARG A 160 26.62 8.34 -14.76
N TYR A 161 27.61 8.45 -13.87
CA TYR A 161 27.83 9.65 -13.07
C TYR A 161 27.96 10.94 -13.90
N GLU A 162 28.58 10.88 -15.08
CA GLU A 162 28.63 11.99 -16.04
C GLU A 162 27.59 11.78 -17.15
N LEU A 163 26.79 12.81 -17.44
CA LEU A 163 25.76 12.79 -18.48
C LEU A 163 26.37 13.10 -19.86
N LYS A 164 27.25 12.23 -20.35
CA LYS A 164 27.97 12.42 -21.63
C LYS A 164 27.69 11.34 -22.69
N GLY A 165 26.69 10.48 -22.47
CA GLY A 165 26.44 9.33 -23.34
C GLY A 165 27.56 8.29 -23.27
N GLY A 166 27.84 7.64 -24.40
CA GLY A 166 28.84 6.57 -24.50
C GLY A 166 28.25 5.19 -24.18
N ALA A 167 29.06 4.27 -23.63
CA ALA A 167 28.64 2.89 -23.33
C ALA A 167 28.68 2.52 -21.83
N ASP A 168 29.24 3.37 -20.96
CA ASP A 168 29.33 3.08 -19.52
C ASP A 168 27.98 3.30 -18.82
N TYR A 169 27.68 2.44 -17.86
CA TYR A 169 26.45 2.50 -17.05
C TYR A 169 26.64 1.78 -15.71
N ASP A 170 25.73 2.08 -14.79
CA ASP A 170 25.44 1.19 -13.65
C ASP A 170 23.96 1.30 -13.26
N PHE A 171 23.42 0.28 -12.61
CA PHE A 171 22.01 0.27 -12.22
C PHE A 171 21.70 1.19 -11.03
N SER A 172 22.72 1.60 -10.28
CA SER A 172 22.54 2.53 -9.17
C SER A 172 22.29 3.97 -9.65
N VAL A 173 22.86 4.38 -10.78
CA VAL A 173 22.60 5.67 -11.45
C VAL A 173 21.38 5.59 -12.35
N THR A 174 21.26 4.53 -13.17
CA THR A 174 20.21 4.37 -14.21
C THR A 174 18.79 4.62 -13.70
N GLN A 175 18.49 4.25 -12.46
CA GLN A 175 17.19 4.48 -11.85
C GLN A 175 16.81 5.96 -11.64
N TRP A 176 17.78 6.86 -11.45
CA TRP A 176 17.50 8.23 -11.00
C TRP A 176 16.86 9.09 -12.10
N PRO A 177 17.36 9.08 -13.35
CA PRO A 177 16.65 9.71 -14.47
C PRO A 177 15.22 9.18 -14.65
N ILE A 178 15.00 7.87 -14.47
CA ILE A 178 13.68 7.24 -14.57
C ILE A 178 12.73 7.78 -13.49
N LEU A 179 13.20 7.86 -12.24
CA LEU A 179 12.45 8.46 -11.14
C LEU A 179 12.13 9.95 -11.38
N ALA A 180 13.09 10.71 -11.88
CA ALA A 180 12.94 12.13 -12.14
C ALA A 180 11.91 12.42 -13.24
N MET A 181 11.95 11.67 -14.34
CA MET A 181 10.96 11.80 -15.43
C MET A 181 9.55 11.46 -14.94
N ARG A 182 9.40 10.41 -14.11
CA ARG A 182 8.11 10.09 -13.47
C ARG A 182 7.61 11.27 -12.64
N ASP A 183 8.42 11.76 -11.71
CA ASP A 183 7.99 12.82 -10.80
C ASP A 183 7.62 14.11 -11.53
N ALA A 184 8.39 14.47 -12.54
CA ALA A 184 8.08 15.62 -13.40
C ALA A 184 6.74 15.44 -14.13
N GLN A 185 6.48 14.24 -14.67
CA GLN A 185 5.20 13.94 -15.34
C GLN A 185 4.03 14.03 -14.36
N LEU A 186 4.15 13.44 -13.16
CA LEU A 186 3.10 13.49 -12.14
C LEU A 186 2.89 14.92 -11.58
N ALA A 187 3.96 15.72 -11.56
CA ALA A 187 3.88 17.13 -11.21
C ALA A 187 3.18 17.98 -12.28
N GLY A 188 3.08 17.48 -13.53
CA GLY A 188 2.58 18.25 -14.67
C GLY A 188 3.61 19.24 -15.20
N ILE A 189 4.90 18.94 -15.05
CA ILE A 189 5.99 19.67 -15.71
C ILE A 189 6.12 19.10 -17.13
N GLU A 190 6.05 19.96 -18.14
CA GLU A 190 6.18 19.55 -19.54
C GLU A 190 7.65 19.41 -19.95
N PHE A 191 8.01 18.29 -20.58
CA PHE A 191 9.34 18.00 -21.11
C PHE A 191 9.23 17.12 -22.37
N PRO A 192 10.30 17.01 -23.19
CA PRO A 192 10.26 16.17 -24.39
C PRO A 192 9.93 14.70 -24.08
N ASP A 193 9.16 14.07 -24.96
CA ASP A 193 8.67 12.70 -24.78
C ASP A 193 9.81 11.72 -24.45
N PRO A 194 9.81 11.08 -23.26
CA PRO A 194 10.86 10.17 -22.83
C PRO A 194 10.73 8.76 -23.40
N THR A 195 9.72 8.46 -24.22
CA THR A 195 9.39 7.10 -24.68
C THR A 195 10.60 6.36 -25.25
N ALA A 196 11.37 6.98 -26.15
CA ALA A 196 12.55 6.35 -26.74
C ALA A 196 13.66 6.07 -25.71
N ASN A 197 13.86 6.97 -24.74
CA ASN A 197 14.83 6.78 -23.66
C ASN A 197 14.41 5.62 -22.73
N LEU A 198 13.12 5.56 -22.39
CA LEU A 198 12.57 4.52 -21.52
C LEU A 198 12.54 3.15 -22.20
N GLN A 199 12.32 3.09 -23.52
CA GLN A 199 12.44 1.85 -24.28
C GLN A 199 13.85 1.28 -24.24
N LYS A 200 14.89 2.12 -24.43
CA LYS A 200 16.29 1.68 -24.30
C LYS A 200 16.59 1.19 -22.88
N ALA A 201 16.13 1.91 -21.86
CA ALA A 201 16.31 1.50 -20.47
C ALA A 201 15.59 0.17 -20.17
N LEU A 202 14.38 -0.03 -20.71
CA LEU A 202 13.65 -1.30 -20.61
C LEU A 202 14.45 -2.43 -21.24
N SER A 203 14.94 -2.24 -22.46
CA SER A 203 15.76 -3.23 -23.15
C SER A 203 16.99 -3.61 -22.32
N LEU A 204 17.68 -2.64 -21.71
CA LEU A 204 18.81 -2.89 -20.83
C LEU A 204 18.44 -3.71 -19.59
N TYR A 205 17.36 -3.33 -18.89
CA TYR A 205 16.92 -4.09 -17.71
C TYR A 205 16.55 -5.52 -18.07
N LEU A 206 15.83 -5.73 -19.18
CA LEU A 206 15.45 -7.06 -19.63
C LEU A 206 16.65 -7.90 -20.09
N SER A 207 17.64 -7.30 -20.76
CA SER A 207 18.81 -8.03 -21.24
C SER A 207 19.81 -8.39 -20.14
N MET A 208 19.81 -7.64 -19.03
CA MET A 208 20.76 -7.82 -17.92
C MET A 208 20.15 -8.49 -16.69
N GLN A 209 18.85 -8.80 -16.70
CA GLN A 209 18.23 -9.58 -15.62
C GLN A 209 18.82 -10.98 -15.62
N GLN A 210 19.17 -11.47 -14.43
CA GLN A 210 19.72 -12.82 -14.28
C GLN A 210 18.62 -13.87 -14.20
N ASP A 211 18.96 -15.14 -14.42
CA ASP A 211 18.03 -16.27 -14.31
C ASP A 211 17.36 -16.36 -12.93
N SER A 212 18.04 -15.87 -11.89
CA SER A 212 17.49 -15.75 -10.53
C SER A 212 16.43 -14.66 -10.38
N GLY A 213 16.23 -13.79 -11.37
CA GLY A 213 15.32 -12.63 -11.33
C GLY A 213 15.95 -11.32 -10.84
N GLY A 214 17.18 -11.34 -10.33
CA GLY A 214 17.87 -10.16 -9.80
C GLY A 214 18.78 -9.42 -10.80
N TRP A 215 19.32 -8.28 -10.37
CA TRP A 215 20.32 -7.50 -11.12
C TRP A 215 21.62 -7.30 -10.35
N TYR A 216 22.72 -7.34 -11.10
CA TYR A 216 24.06 -6.94 -10.65
C TYR A 216 24.18 -5.42 -10.49
N TYR A 217 25.29 -4.95 -9.91
CA TYR A 217 25.62 -3.53 -9.91
C TYR A 217 26.05 -3.04 -11.31
N GLN A 218 26.92 -3.81 -11.95
CA GLN A 218 27.41 -3.64 -13.33
C GLN A 218 27.56 -5.02 -13.98
N GLY A 219 27.68 -5.07 -15.31
CA GLY A 219 27.70 -6.32 -16.09
C GLY A 219 28.83 -7.31 -15.79
N ASN A 220 29.75 -6.98 -14.88
CA ASN A 220 30.85 -7.84 -14.42
C ASN A 220 30.73 -8.29 -12.94
N ALA A 221 29.65 -7.95 -12.23
CA ALA A 221 29.47 -8.40 -10.86
C ALA A 221 29.00 -9.87 -10.83
N GLU A 222 29.48 -10.66 -9.86
CA GLU A 222 29.22 -12.10 -9.82
C GLU A 222 27.80 -12.48 -9.36
N LYS A 223 27.17 -11.64 -8.52
CA LYS A 223 25.90 -11.96 -7.85
C LYS A 223 24.92 -10.78 -7.81
N PRO A 224 23.62 -10.99 -8.08
CA PRO A 224 22.63 -9.93 -7.96
C PRO A 224 22.62 -9.37 -6.55
N SER A 225 22.48 -8.05 -6.40
CA SER A 225 22.42 -7.42 -5.07
C SER A 225 21.03 -6.91 -4.76
N GLY A 226 20.66 -6.87 -3.48
CA GLY A 226 19.36 -6.39 -3.05
C GLY A 226 19.05 -5.00 -3.60
N SER A 227 19.92 -4.04 -3.30
CA SER A 227 19.73 -2.65 -3.74
C SER A 227 19.50 -2.49 -5.25
N MET A 228 20.18 -3.29 -6.08
CA MET A 228 20.05 -3.20 -7.53
C MET A 228 18.80 -3.95 -8.02
N THR A 229 18.46 -5.08 -7.40
CA THR A 229 17.21 -5.78 -7.71
C THR A 229 15.98 -4.94 -7.37
N ALA A 230 15.94 -4.30 -6.20
CA ALA A 230 14.85 -3.41 -5.85
C ALA A 230 14.83 -2.15 -6.72
N ALA A 231 15.98 -1.57 -7.05
CA ALA A 231 16.05 -0.43 -7.97
C ALA A 231 15.55 -0.80 -9.38
N GLY A 232 15.96 -1.95 -9.92
CA GLY A 232 15.55 -2.44 -11.23
C GLY A 232 14.05 -2.72 -11.29
N LEU A 233 13.51 -3.42 -10.28
CA LEU A 233 12.07 -3.66 -10.19
C LEU A 233 11.26 -2.36 -10.10
N ALA A 234 11.67 -1.41 -9.26
CA ALA A 234 11.01 -0.11 -9.17
C ALA A 234 11.06 0.64 -10.52
N SER A 235 12.19 0.60 -11.23
CA SER A 235 12.33 1.16 -12.57
C SER A 235 11.39 0.50 -13.57
N LEU A 236 11.25 -0.83 -13.54
CA LEU A 236 10.33 -1.54 -14.44
C LEU A 236 8.86 -1.10 -14.23
N PHE A 237 8.41 -0.92 -12.98
CA PHE A 237 7.06 -0.40 -12.71
C PHE A 237 6.85 0.98 -13.30
N ILE A 238 7.83 1.86 -13.15
CA ILE A 238 7.76 3.22 -13.69
C ILE A 238 7.76 3.18 -15.22
N ILE A 239 8.67 2.43 -15.83
CA ILE A 239 8.74 2.28 -17.28
C ILE A 239 7.40 1.76 -17.83
N ALA A 240 6.79 0.76 -17.20
CA ALA A 240 5.50 0.24 -17.61
C ALA A 240 4.38 1.27 -17.48
N ASP A 241 4.40 2.15 -16.47
CA ASP A 241 3.44 3.25 -16.35
C ASP A 241 3.52 4.25 -17.52
N PHE A 242 4.68 4.39 -18.16
CA PHE A 242 4.88 5.22 -19.37
C PHE A 242 4.56 4.47 -20.66
N LEU A 243 5.07 3.25 -20.81
CA LEU A 243 5.05 2.51 -22.09
C LEU A 243 3.80 1.64 -22.27
N GLU A 244 3.17 1.24 -21.17
CA GLU A 244 2.02 0.33 -21.15
C GLU A 244 0.84 0.88 -20.32
N PRO A 245 0.47 2.19 -20.40
CA PRO A 245 -0.51 2.81 -19.50
C PRO A 245 -1.91 2.19 -19.60
N GLY A 246 -2.26 1.64 -20.77
CA GLY A 246 -3.51 0.95 -21.03
C GLY A 246 -3.44 -0.57 -20.87
N SER A 247 -2.41 -1.14 -20.23
CA SER A 247 -2.27 -2.60 -20.11
C SER A 247 -3.54 -3.23 -19.52
N GLY A 248 -4.13 -4.17 -20.26
CA GLY A 248 -5.40 -4.81 -19.93
C GLY A 248 -6.65 -4.04 -20.34
N CYS A 249 -6.54 -2.97 -21.12
CA CYS A 249 -7.63 -2.12 -21.62
C CYS A 249 -7.43 -1.76 -23.11
N PRO A 250 -8.50 -1.41 -23.86
CA PRO A 250 -9.90 -1.49 -23.46
C PRO A 250 -10.37 -2.95 -23.34
N CYS A 251 -11.32 -3.19 -22.45
CA CYS A 251 -11.96 -4.50 -22.35
C CYS A 251 -12.69 -4.88 -23.65
N GLN A 252 -12.69 -6.17 -23.97
CA GLN A 252 -13.34 -6.72 -25.15
C GLN A 252 -14.25 -7.88 -24.76
N ARG A 253 -15.53 -7.80 -25.15
CA ARG A 253 -16.54 -8.86 -24.93
C ARG A 253 -16.60 -9.37 -23.48
N GLY A 254 -16.51 -8.47 -22.50
CA GLY A 254 -16.60 -8.85 -21.08
C GLY A 254 -15.28 -9.32 -20.45
N ALA A 255 -14.14 -9.17 -21.12
CA ALA A 255 -12.85 -9.63 -20.63
C ALA A 255 -11.74 -8.60 -20.90
N SER A 256 -10.72 -8.63 -20.04
CA SER A 256 -9.50 -7.85 -20.26
C SER A 256 -8.64 -8.55 -21.31
N PRO A 257 -8.09 -7.86 -22.32
CA PRO A 257 -7.13 -8.43 -23.26
C PRO A 257 -5.74 -8.65 -22.64
N ARG A 258 -5.59 -8.45 -21.32
CA ARG A 258 -4.31 -8.58 -20.62
C ARG A 258 -3.70 -9.96 -20.87
N THR A 259 -2.41 -9.95 -21.20
CA THR A 259 -1.55 -11.13 -21.29
C THR A 259 -0.27 -10.86 -20.54
N THR A 260 0.37 -11.90 -20.01
CA THR A 260 1.63 -11.72 -19.28
C THR A 260 2.76 -11.30 -20.23
N THR A 261 3.21 -10.04 -20.14
CA THR A 261 4.27 -9.50 -21.00
C THR A 261 5.66 -9.96 -20.55
N LYS A 262 6.70 -9.73 -21.37
CA LYS A 262 8.10 -9.96 -20.94
C LYS A 262 8.46 -9.08 -19.74
N THR A 263 8.01 -7.83 -19.77
CA THR A 263 8.15 -6.86 -18.67
C THR A 263 7.52 -7.38 -17.39
N GLU A 264 6.30 -7.93 -17.47
CA GLU A 264 5.62 -8.48 -16.29
C GLU A 264 6.31 -9.72 -15.73
N ARG A 265 6.76 -10.65 -16.58
CA ARG A 265 7.56 -11.81 -16.12
C ARG A 265 8.84 -11.37 -15.40
N ALA A 266 9.51 -10.35 -15.92
CA ALA A 266 10.70 -9.80 -15.29
C ALA A 266 10.40 -9.19 -13.91
N MET A 267 9.27 -8.47 -13.78
CA MET A 267 8.84 -7.91 -12.50
C MET A 267 8.52 -9.01 -11.49
N ASP A 268 7.80 -10.05 -11.91
CA ASP A 268 7.37 -11.15 -11.03
C ASP A 268 8.59 -11.96 -10.56
N ALA A 269 9.54 -12.27 -11.44
CA ALA A 269 10.80 -12.92 -11.06
C ALA A 269 11.64 -12.08 -10.06
N ALA A 270 11.66 -10.76 -10.23
CA ALA A 270 12.35 -9.86 -9.31
C ALA A 270 11.64 -9.76 -7.94
N LEU A 271 10.30 -9.79 -7.93
CA LEU A 271 9.50 -9.84 -6.71
C LEU A 271 9.77 -11.14 -5.94
N ASP A 272 9.83 -12.28 -6.64
CA ASP A 272 10.16 -13.57 -6.04
C ASP A 272 11.57 -13.56 -5.45
N TRP A 273 12.55 -13.02 -6.17
CA TRP A 273 13.91 -12.85 -5.66
C TRP A 273 13.92 -12.00 -4.38
N LEU A 274 13.22 -10.86 -4.36
CA LEU A 274 13.12 -10.02 -3.17
C LEU A 274 12.44 -10.76 -2.01
N GLY A 275 11.39 -11.53 -2.29
CA GLY A 275 10.74 -12.40 -1.31
C GLY A 275 11.69 -13.38 -0.65
N GLN A 276 12.57 -14.00 -1.43
CA GLN A 276 13.52 -15.01 -0.94
C GLN A 276 14.73 -14.41 -0.22
N HIS A 277 15.13 -13.19 -0.59
CA HIS A 277 16.39 -12.58 -0.12
C HIS A 277 16.22 -11.41 0.83
N PHE A 278 15.00 -10.92 1.08
CA PHE A 278 14.79 -9.75 1.93
C PHE A 278 15.40 -9.93 3.33
N ASP A 279 16.23 -8.96 3.71
CA ASP A 279 16.72 -8.78 5.08
C ASP A 279 16.69 -7.28 5.40
N ALA A 280 16.12 -6.92 6.53
CA ALA A 280 16.08 -5.54 7.00
C ALA A 280 17.44 -5.05 7.53
N LYS A 281 18.32 -5.97 7.93
CA LYS A 281 19.60 -5.67 8.61
C LYS A 281 20.79 -5.54 7.67
N THR A 282 20.73 -6.20 6.52
CA THR A 282 21.83 -6.24 5.56
C THR A 282 21.32 -5.98 4.15
N ASN A 283 22.17 -5.47 3.26
CA ASN A 283 21.89 -5.42 1.83
C ASN A 283 22.28 -6.78 1.22
N PRO A 284 21.32 -7.62 0.81
CA PRO A 284 21.61 -8.97 0.36
C PRO A 284 22.60 -8.98 -0.81
N GLN A 285 23.65 -9.81 -0.71
CA GLN A 285 24.65 -10.02 -1.77
C GLN A 285 25.29 -8.71 -2.29
N ALA A 286 25.38 -7.68 -1.44
CA ALA A 286 25.99 -6.41 -1.82
C ALA A 286 27.50 -6.52 -2.06
N PHE A 287 27.98 -5.77 -3.06
CA PHE A 287 29.41 -5.68 -3.38
C PHE A 287 30.22 -4.97 -2.27
N LYS A 288 29.58 -4.09 -1.49
CA LYS A 288 30.16 -3.44 -0.30
C LYS A 288 29.26 -3.69 0.91
N VAL A 289 29.86 -3.93 2.08
CA VAL A 289 29.14 -4.20 3.34
C VAL A 289 29.34 -3.02 4.29
N GLY A 290 28.24 -2.41 4.79
CA GLY A 290 28.29 -1.33 5.79
C GLY A 290 26.94 -0.67 6.08
N LYS A 291 26.84 0.11 7.18
CA LYS A 291 25.57 0.73 7.62
C LYS A 291 24.93 1.69 6.59
N GLY A 292 25.74 2.40 5.80
CA GLY A 292 25.23 3.27 4.73
C GLY A 292 24.54 2.49 3.60
N GLU A 293 25.07 1.31 3.28
CA GLU A 293 24.51 0.41 2.26
C GLU A 293 23.13 -0.13 2.66
N VAL A 294 22.90 -0.36 3.96
CA VAL A 294 21.61 -0.83 4.49
C VAL A 294 20.53 0.24 4.34
N LEU A 295 20.82 1.50 4.65
CA LEU A 295 19.83 2.58 4.52
C LEU A 295 19.47 2.84 3.05
N TYR A 296 20.46 2.80 2.16
CA TYR A 296 20.21 2.88 0.72
C TYR A 296 19.40 1.69 0.20
N TRP A 297 19.72 0.47 0.63
CA TRP A 297 18.96 -0.74 0.34
C TRP A 297 17.49 -0.62 0.77
N LEU A 298 17.25 -0.21 2.02
CA LEU A 298 15.89 -0.02 2.53
C LEU A 298 15.16 1.06 1.74
N TYR A 299 15.82 2.16 1.39
CA TYR A 299 15.25 3.15 0.45
C TYR A 299 14.86 2.54 -0.90
N CYS A 300 15.64 1.62 -1.46
CA CYS A 300 15.23 0.90 -2.68
C CYS A 300 14.01 0.00 -2.45
N VAL A 301 13.96 -0.72 -1.32
CA VAL A 301 12.82 -1.56 -0.92
C VAL A 301 11.54 -0.74 -0.79
N GLU A 302 11.60 0.43 -0.15
CA GLU A 302 10.44 1.31 0.03
C GLU A 302 9.77 1.63 -1.32
N ARG A 303 10.56 1.97 -2.34
CA ARG A 303 10.02 2.27 -3.67
C ARG A 303 9.31 1.07 -4.31
N VAL A 304 9.83 -0.14 -4.14
CA VAL A 304 9.14 -1.35 -4.59
C VAL A 304 7.85 -1.55 -3.82
N GLY A 305 7.88 -1.48 -2.48
CA GLY A 305 6.71 -1.68 -1.64
C GLY A 305 5.57 -0.71 -1.96
N ILE A 306 5.91 0.54 -2.28
CA ILE A 306 4.93 1.55 -2.71
C ILE A 306 4.46 1.32 -4.14
N ALA A 307 5.39 1.13 -5.10
CA ALA A 307 5.04 1.00 -6.50
C ALA A 307 4.22 -0.25 -6.78
N ALA A 308 4.56 -1.36 -6.14
CA ALA A 308 3.95 -2.66 -6.36
C ALA A 308 2.77 -2.94 -5.41
N GLY A 309 2.58 -2.12 -4.37
CA GLY A 309 1.56 -2.32 -3.36
C GLY A 309 1.81 -3.52 -2.44
N TYR A 310 2.98 -4.16 -2.44
CA TYR A 310 3.20 -5.31 -1.56
C TYR A 310 3.38 -4.85 -0.12
N LYS A 311 2.55 -5.38 0.79
CA LYS A 311 2.76 -5.25 2.23
C LYS A 311 3.86 -6.18 2.73
N TYR A 312 3.98 -7.35 2.11
CA TYR A 312 4.94 -8.38 2.48
C TYR A 312 5.80 -8.79 1.29
N PHE A 313 7.07 -9.05 1.55
CA PHE A 313 7.91 -9.87 0.67
C PHE A 313 7.99 -11.24 1.31
N ASN A 314 7.29 -12.23 0.73
CA ASN A 314 6.98 -13.50 1.37
C ASN A 314 6.37 -13.29 2.78
N THR A 315 7.09 -13.70 3.83
CA THR A 315 6.65 -13.58 5.23
C THR A 315 7.09 -12.27 5.88
N HIS A 316 7.94 -11.48 5.20
CA HIS A 316 8.56 -10.29 5.77
C HIS A 316 7.69 -9.05 5.58
N ASN A 317 7.35 -8.39 6.69
CA ASN A 317 6.73 -7.07 6.65
C ASN A 317 7.84 -6.02 6.50
N TRP A 318 8.18 -5.71 5.25
CA TRP A 318 9.33 -4.88 4.91
C TRP A 318 9.36 -3.55 5.68
N TYR A 319 8.20 -2.90 5.83
CA TYR A 319 8.13 -1.59 6.50
C TYR A 319 8.33 -1.73 8.00
N LYS A 320 7.64 -2.69 8.64
CA LYS A 320 7.73 -2.90 10.09
C LYS A 320 9.15 -3.33 10.48
N GLU A 321 9.74 -4.26 9.74
CA GLU A 321 11.09 -4.77 9.99
C GLU A 321 12.17 -3.72 9.70
N GLY A 322 12.07 -3.02 8.56
CA GLY A 322 12.97 -1.93 8.22
C GLY A 322 12.89 -0.75 9.20
N ALA A 323 11.70 -0.35 9.62
CA ALA A 323 11.52 0.74 10.58
C ALA A 323 12.13 0.38 11.94
N ALA A 324 11.90 -0.85 12.42
CA ALA A 324 12.52 -1.33 13.65
C ALA A 324 14.06 -1.30 13.58
N GLU A 325 14.65 -1.63 12.43
CA GLU A 325 16.10 -1.63 12.26
C GLU A 325 16.70 -0.23 12.12
N ILE A 326 16.04 0.67 11.38
CA ILE A 326 16.46 2.06 11.24
C ILE A 326 16.43 2.76 12.61
N LEU A 327 15.39 2.57 13.41
CA LEU A 327 15.25 3.26 14.70
C LEU A 327 16.39 2.96 15.69
N LYS A 328 16.97 1.76 15.66
CA LYS A 328 18.11 1.39 16.51
C LYS A 328 19.38 2.20 16.22
N GLN A 329 19.44 2.82 15.04
CA GLN A 329 20.62 3.49 14.52
C GLN A 329 20.56 5.03 14.65
N GLN A 330 19.43 5.59 15.11
CA GLN A 330 19.28 7.04 15.27
C GLN A 330 20.19 7.54 16.41
N ARG A 331 20.97 8.58 16.13
CA ARG A 331 21.87 9.22 17.10
C ARG A 331 21.14 10.23 17.98
N GLU A 332 21.79 10.71 19.03
CA GLU A 332 21.24 11.73 19.94
C GLU A 332 20.95 13.06 19.25
N ASP A 333 21.75 13.43 18.26
CA ASP A 333 21.55 14.64 17.45
C ASP A 333 20.35 14.58 16.49
N GLY A 334 19.70 13.41 16.38
CA GLY A 334 18.55 13.13 15.51
C GLY A 334 18.93 12.51 14.16
N SER A 335 20.22 12.47 13.81
CA SER A 335 20.69 11.96 12.53
C SER A 335 20.82 10.43 12.49
N TRP A 336 21.02 9.90 11.28
CA TRP A 336 21.53 8.55 11.05
C TRP A 336 23.01 8.57 10.59
N GLY A 337 23.73 9.60 11.02
CA GLY A 337 25.16 9.77 10.82
C GLY A 337 25.54 10.89 9.86
N GLY A 338 25.17 10.78 8.58
CA GLY A 338 25.44 11.78 7.55
C GLY A 338 24.15 12.35 6.94
N LEU A 339 24.29 13.40 6.12
CA LEU A 339 23.16 13.98 5.39
C LEU A 339 22.47 12.93 4.50
N ASP A 340 23.25 12.19 3.71
CA ASP A 340 22.81 11.12 2.83
C ASP A 340 22.05 10.01 3.58
N LYS A 341 22.66 9.48 4.66
CA LYS A 341 22.08 8.43 5.49
C LYS A 341 20.79 8.88 6.16
N THR A 342 20.78 10.12 6.67
CA THR A 342 19.58 10.71 7.28
C THR A 342 18.48 10.89 6.24
N CYS A 343 18.80 11.31 5.02
CA CYS A 343 17.84 11.39 3.93
C CYS A 343 17.24 10.01 3.60
N PHE A 344 18.06 8.97 3.43
CA PHE A 344 17.53 7.63 3.14
C PHE A 344 16.69 7.05 4.29
N ALA A 345 17.10 7.25 5.53
CA ALA A 345 16.32 6.85 6.70
C ALA A 345 14.95 7.56 6.73
N LEU A 346 14.93 8.88 6.51
CA LEU A 346 13.69 9.67 6.47
C LEU A 346 12.80 9.29 5.30
N LEU A 347 13.35 9.09 4.10
CA LEU A 347 12.59 8.64 2.93
C LEU A 347 11.88 7.31 3.22
N PHE A 348 12.59 6.35 3.82
CA PHE A 348 11.99 5.08 4.21
C PHE A 348 10.89 5.24 5.27
N LEU A 349 11.22 5.89 6.39
CA LEU A 349 10.32 6.02 7.54
C LEU A 349 9.09 6.86 7.20
N TYR A 350 9.26 7.99 6.52
CA TYR A 350 8.17 8.91 6.20
C TYR A 350 7.26 8.33 5.13
N LYS A 351 7.82 7.96 3.97
CA LYS A 351 6.99 7.50 2.85
C LYS A 351 6.38 6.15 3.17
N GLY A 352 7.16 5.18 3.67
CA GLY A 352 6.67 3.85 4.04
C GLY A 352 5.51 3.85 5.05
N ARG A 353 5.44 4.88 5.92
CA ARG A 353 4.39 5.09 6.93
C ARG A 353 3.03 5.48 6.37
N ALA A 354 2.97 5.97 5.13
CA ALA A 354 1.76 6.62 4.60
C ALA A 354 0.51 5.73 4.73
N PRO A 355 -0.66 6.32 5.05
CA PRO A 355 -1.90 5.59 5.24
C PRO A 355 -2.30 4.78 4.00
N VAL A 356 -2.98 3.66 4.21
CA VAL A 356 -3.47 2.81 3.10
C VAL A 356 -4.90 3.20 2.75
N LEU A 357 -5.09 3.69 1.53
CA LEU A 357 -6.38 4.07 0.95
C LEU A 357 -7.21 2.85 0.54
N PHE A 358 -6.59 1.92 -0.20
CA PHE A 358 -7.26 0.70 -0.67
C PHE A 358 -6.40 -0.55 -0.43
N ASN A 359 -7.08 -1.64 -0.07
CA ASN A 359 -6.52 -2.99 -0.09
C ASN A 359 -7.08 -3.72 -1.32
N LYS A 360 -6.24 -4.05 -2.29
CA LYS A 360 -6.62 -4.87 -3.44
C LYS A 360 -6.45 -6.34 -3.08
N LEU A 361 -7.56 -7.08 -3.08
CA LEU A 361 -7.55 -8.49 -2.68
C LEU A 361 -6.98 -9.36 -3.81
N LYS A 362 -5.95 -10.13 -3.50
CA LYS A 362 -5.49 -11.29 -4.26
C LYS A 362 -6.13 -12.53 -3.65
N PHE A 363 -6.71 -13.35 -4.51
CA PHE A 363 -7.40 -14.58 -4.14
C PHE A 363 -7.18 -15.62 -5.23
N ASP A 364 -7.26 -16.88 -4.84
CA ASP A 364 -7.24 -18.01 -5.76
C ASP A 364 -8.66 -18.32 -6.24
N GLY A 365 -8.77 -18.93 -7.41
CA GLY A 365 -10.02 -19.41 -7.96
C GLY A 365 -10.51 -20.67 -7.22
N PRO A 366 -11.69 -21.18 -7.59
CA PRO A 366 -12.15 -22.47 -7.11
C PRO A 366 -11.11 -23.57 -7.32
N ASP A 367 -11.03 -24.52 -6.39
CA ASP A 367 -10.18 -25.73 -6.48
C ASP A 367 -8.66 -25.47 -6.58
N GLY A 368 -8.19 -24.30 -6.17
CA GLY A 368 -6.76 -23.96 -6.14
C GLY A 368 -6.20 -23.48 -7.49
N GLU A 369 -7.06 -23.27 -8.49
CA GLU A 369 -6.67 -22.62 -9.75
C GLU A 369 -6.28 -21.16 -9.49
N PRO A 370 -5.33 -20.57 -10.23
CA PRO A 370 -5.02 -19.15 -10.10
C PRO A 370 -6.28 -18.30 -10.32
N GLY A 371 -6.69 -17.55 -9.31
CA GLY A 371 -7.85 -16.66 -9.43
C GLY A 371 -7.59 -15.60 -10.51
N VAL A 372 -8.62 -15.22 -11.26
CA VAL A 372 -8.54 -14.04 -12.14
C VAL A 372 -8.67 -12.79 -11.29
N TRP A 373 -7.61 -12.51 -10.53
CA TRP A 373 -7.43 -11.24 -9.83
C TRP A 373 -6.57 -10.32 -10.70
N ASN A 374 -6.71 -9.01 -10.54
CA ASN A 374 -5.81 -8.03 -11.18
C ASN A 374 -5.88 -7.92 -12.72
N ALA A 375 -7.09 -7.99 -13.29
CA ALA A 375 -7.33 -7.74 -14.73
C ALA A 375 -6.74 -6.39 -15.20
N HIS A 376 -6.79 -5.38 -14.33
CA HIS A 376 -6.19 -4.06 -14.53
C HIS A 376 -5.15 -3.80 -13.44
N ARG A 377 -3.86 -3.91 -13.74
CA ARG A 377 -2.79 -3.99 -12.71
C ARG A 377 -2.54 -2.69 -11.95
N ARG A 378 -2.82 -1.55 -12.58
CA ARG A 378 -2.52 -0.19 -12.10
C ARG A 378 -3.78 0.62 -11.78
N ASP A 379 -4.97 0.03 -11.84
CA ASP A 379 -6.25 0.67 -11.49
C ASP A 379 -6.22 1.41 -10.14
N ILE A 380 -5.94 0.70 -9.04
CA ILE A 380 -5.91 1.22 -7.68
C ILE A 380 -4.68 2.10 -7.47
N ALA A 381 -3.56 1.82 -8.13
CA ALA A 381 -2.39 2.70 -8.09
C ALA A 381 -2.72 4.09 -8.67
N ASN A 382 -3.39 4.10 -9.83
CA ASN A 382 -3.80 5.34 -10.51
C ASN A 382 -4.93 6.07 -9.77
N LEU A 383 -5.90 5.34 -9.21
CA LEU A 383 -6.92 5.93 -8.35
C LEU A 383 -6.29 6.56 -7.11
N THR A 384 -5.39 5.83 -6.43
CA THR A 384 -4.68 6.34 -5.25
C THR A 384 -3.93 7.61 -5.61
N HIS A 385 -3.18 7.60 -6.72
CA HIS A 385 -2.49 8.79 -7.19
C HIS A 385 -3.44 9.96 -7.45
N PHE A 386 -4.58 9.73 -8.09
CA PHE A 386 -5.60 10.77 -8.29
C PHE A 386 -6.07 11.37 -6.96
N VAL A 387 -6.33 10.54 -5.95
CA VAL A 387 -6.71 11.01 -4.60
C VAL A 387 -5.58 11.80 -3.95
N GLU A 388 -4.33 11.33 -4.05
CA GLU A 388 -3.16 12.06 -3.52
C GLU A 388 -3.05 13.47 -4.11
N GLN A 389 -3.27 13.62 -5.41
CA GLN A 389 -3.22 14.93 -6.08
C GLN A 389 -4.34 15.86 -5.63
N ARG A 390 -5.54 15.33 -5.35
CA ARG A 390 -6.68 16.13 -4.91
C ARG A 390 -6.60 16.52 -3.44
N LYS A 391 -6.02 15.66 -2.60
CA LYS A 391 -5.90 15.88 -1.15
C LYS A 391 -4.56 16.50 -0.74
N GLU A 392 -3.62 16.63 -1.68
CA GLU A 392 -2.23 17.06 -1.42
C GLU A 392 -1.57 16.27 -0.28
N GLN A 393 -1.89 14.99 -0.19
CA GLN A 393 -1.45 14.08 0.86
C GLN A 393 -1.01 12.75 0.24
N MET A 394 0.05 12.15 0.79
CA MET A 394 0.53 10.84 0.38
C MET A 394 -0.38 9.72 0.90
N PHE A 395 -0.74 8.81 0.01
CA PHE A 395 -1.54 7.62 0.30
C PHE A 395 -0.93 6.41 -0.39
N HIS A 396 -1.05 5.26 0.24
CA HIS A 396 -0.67 3.99 -0.33
C HIS A 396 -1.89 3.18 -0.71
N TRP A 397 -1.66 2.21 -1.57
CA TRP A 397 -2.53 1.06 -1.73
C TRP A 397 -1.70 -0.18 -1.42
N GLN A 398 -2.37 -1.29 -1.13
CA GLN A 398 -1.64 -2.55 -0.97
C GLN A 398 -2.41 -3.75 -1.48
N ILE A 399 -1.67 -4.73 -1.99
CA ILE A 399 -2.17 -6.07 -2.26
C ILE A 399 -2.23 -6.82 -0.93
N VAL A 400 -3.39 -7.42 -0.67
CA VAL A 400 -3.60 -8.31 0.46
C VAL A 400 -4.02 -9.67 -0.05
N GLU A 401 -3.44 -10.72 0.51
CA GLU A 401 -3.81 -12.10 0.16
C GLU A 401 -4.87 -12.61 1.13
N LEU A 402 -5.89 -13.26 0.58
CA LEU A 402 -6.86 -13.96 1.41
C LEU A 402 -6.29 -15.32 1.81
N LYS A 403 -5.97 -15.46 3.11
CA LYS A 403 -5.52 -16.74 3.69
C LYS A 403 -6.65 -17.64 4.17
N ALA A 404 -7.87 -17.13 4.13
CA ALA A 404 -9.09 -17.83 4.53
C ALA A 404 -9.93 -18.12 3.27
N PRO A 405 -10.89 -19.04 3.32
CA PRO A 405 -11.89 -19.18 2.27
C PRO A 405 -12.60 -17.86 2.01
N LEU A 406 -13.01 -17.62 0.76
CA LEU A 406 -13.64 -16.37 0.34
C LEU A 406 -14.95 -16.09 1.08
N GLU A 407 -15.63 -17.14 1.52
CA GLU A 407 -16.88 -17.11 2.27
C GLU A 407 -16.70 -16.50 3.68
N GLU A 408 -15.49 -16.51 4.22
CA GLU A 408 -15.15 -15.86 5.50
C GLU A 408 -14.97 -14.34 5.35
N LEU A 409 -15.12 -13.77 4.15
CA LEU A 409 -15.01 -12.31 3.95
C LEU A 409 -16.05 -11.50 4.73
N HIS A 410 -17.15 -12.11 5.19
CA HIS A 410 -18.15 -11.43 6.02
C HIS A 410 -17.59 -10.92 7.36
N ASP A 411 -16.49 -11.51 7.87
CA ASP A 411 -15.81 -11.03 9.09
C ASP A 411 -15.27 -9.59 8.96
N ALA A 412 -14.93 -9.16 7.73
CA ALA A 412 -14.39 -7.83 7.50
C ALA A 412 -15.44 -6.73 7.72
N PRO A 413 -16.62 -6.73 7.06
CA PRO A 413 -17.68 -5.78 7.38
C PRO A 413 -18.16 -5.94 8.82
N ASP A 414 -18.20 -7.16 9.38
CA ASP A 414 -18.61 -7.42 10.76
C ASP A 414 -17.75 -6.71 11.83
N THR A 415 -16.55 -6.25 11.45
CA THR A 415 -15.64 -5.50 12.34
C THR A 415 -15.45 -4.05 11.91
N GLY A 416 -16.36 -3.51 11.08
CA GLY A 416 -16.35 -2.14 10.57
C GLY A 416 -15.53 -1.93 9.31
N GLY A 417 -15.17 -3.00 8.59
CA GLY A 417 -14.54 -2.91 7.27
C GLY A 417 -15.53 -2.54 6.17
N THR A 418 -15.02 -2.04 5.05
CA THR A 418 -15.82 -1.80 3.82
C THR A 418 -15.20 -2.59 2.68
N ILE A 419 -16.01 -3.30 1.90
CA ILE A 419 -15.55 -4.08 0.75
C ILE A 419 -16.15 -3.50 -0.53
N LEU A 420 -15.32 -3.35 -1.57
CA LEU A 420 -15.76 -3.07 -2.93
C LEU A 420 -15.48 -4.30 -3.81
N PHE A 421 -16.53 -4.80 -4.45
CA PHE A 421 -16.45 -5.78 -5.52
C PHE A 421 -16.75 -5.10 -6.86
N GLU A 422 -16.15 -5.66 -7.90
CA GLU A 422 -16.38 -5.22 -9.26
C GLU A 422 -16.39 -6.45 -10.17
N ALA A 423 -17.35 -6.52 -11.08
CA ALA A 423 -17.23 -7.40 -12.23
C ALA A 423 -16.36 -6.72 -13.30
N SER A 424 -15.03 -6.84 -13.16
CA SER A 424 -14.08 -6.21 -14.08
C SER A 424 -14.43 -6.50 -15.55
N CYS A 425 -14.30 -5.49 -16.40
CA CYS A 425 -14.71 -5.55 -17.80
C CYS A 425 -16.21 -5.82 -18.04
N GLY A 426 -17.07 -5.72 -17.02
CA GLY A 426 -18.47 -6.10 -17.10
C GLY A 426 -18.67 -7.60 -17.32
N ASN A 427 -17.74 -8.43 -16.85
CA ASN A 427 -17.71 -9.85 -17.16
C ASN A 427 -19.02 -10.56 -16.69
N PRO A 428 -19.82 -11.15 -17.62
CA PRO A 428 -21.12 -11.72 -17.27
C PRO A 428 -21.02 -12.96 -16.39
N THR A 429 -19.91 -13.69 -16.45
CA THR A 429 -19.65 -14.84 -15.57
C THR A 429 -19.39 -14.35 -14.16
N ILE A 430 -18.56 -13.31 -13.98
CA ILE A 430 -18.30 -12.71 -12.66
C ILE A 430 -19.58 -12.09 -12.10
N ARG A 431 -20.41 -11.45 -12.92
CA ARG A 431 -21.73 -10.93 -12.50
C ARG A 431 -22.61 -12.03 -11.89
N ARG A 432 -22.81 -13.14 -12.62
CA ARG A 432 -23.61 -14.27 -12.13
C ARG A 432 -23.01 -14.90 -10.87
N TRP A 433 -21.69 -15.08 -10.87
CA TRP A 433 -20.97 -15.63 -9.72
C TRP A 433 -21.15 -14.75 -8.48
N PHE A 434 -20.98 -13.43 -8.61
CA PHE A 434 -21.09 -12.52 -7.47
C PHE A 434 -22.51 -12.51 -6.88
N MET A 435 -23.55 -12.54 -7.71
CA MET A 435 -24.93 -12.62 -7.22
C MET A 435 -25.17 -13.87 -6.36
N LYS A 436 -24.62 -15.01 -6.78
CA LYS A 436 -24.67 -16.25 -5.99
C LYS A 436 -23.83 -16.14 -4.71
N PHE A 437 -22.58 -15.71 -4.84
CA PHE A 437 -21.67 -15.53 -3.72
C PHE A 437 -22.25 -14.60 -2.65
N ALA A 438 -22.84 -13.47 -3.06
CA ALA A 438 -23.46 -12.53 -2.14
C ALA A 438 -24.66 -13.14 -1.40
N ALA A 439 -25.49 -13.93 -2.08
CA ALA A 439 -26.62 -14.64 -1.46
C ALA A 439 -26.15 -15.73 -0.46
N ASP A 440 -25.03 -16.40 -0.75
CA ASP A 440 -24.46 -17.44 0.12
C ASP A 440 -23.76 -16.85 1.35
N VAL A 441 -23.03 -15.74 1.19
CA VAL A 441 -22.24 -15.09 2.26
C VAL A 441 -23.07 -14.11 3.10
N TRP A 442 -23.96 -13.36 2.45
CA TRP A 442 -24.87 -12.39 3.07
C TRP A 442 -26.33 -12.72 2.73
N PRO A 443 -26.90 -13.80 3.31
CA PRO A 443 -28.25 -14.24 2.98
C PRO A 443 -29.31 -13.22 3.40
N GLU A 444 -30.38 -13.11 2.59
CA GLU A 444 -31.51 -12.23 2.86
C GLU A 444 -32.16 -12.51 4.23
N ALA A 445 -32.79 -11.47 4.78
CA ALA A 445 -33.48 -11.46 6.07
C ALA A 445 -34.46 -12.64 6.30
N SER A 446 -35.07 -13.16 5.24
CA SER A 446 -36.05 -14.27 5.31
C SER A 446 -35.39 -15.65 5.51
N ALA A 447 -34.12 -15.81 5.13
CA ALA A 447 -33.34 -17.04 5.27
C ALA A 447 -32.28 -16.94 6.40
N ASN A 448 -32.05 -15.74 6.92
CA ASN A 448 -31.04 -15.46 7.93
C ASN A 448 -31.66 -15.33 9.33
N PRO A 449 -31.38 -16.24 10.28
CA PRO A 449 -31.81 -16.10 11.68
C PRO A 449 -31.13 -14.91 12.42
N ARG A 450 -30.27 -14.13 11.75
CA ARG A 450 -29.49 -13.02 12.31
C ARG A 450 -30.15 -11.62 12.14
N GLY A 451 -31.37 -11.53 11.63
CA GLY A 451 -32.12 -10.27 11.52
C GLY A 451 -31.90 -9.51 10.19
N SER A 452 -32.90 -8.71 9.83
CA SER A 452 -33.03 -7.99 8.56
C SER A 452 -31.94 -6.94 8.36
N ASP A 453 -31.34 -6.88 7.16
CA ASP A 453 -30.85 -5.67 6.43
C ASP A 453 -29.81 -6.03 5.33
N TRP A 454 -29.32 -7.28 5.27
CA TRP A 454 -28.27 -7.74 4.34
C TRP A 454 -28.74 -8.08 2.91
N LYS A 455 -29.61 -7.28 2.30
CA LYS A 455 -30.01 -7.51 0.91
C LYS A 455 -29.10 -6.72 -0.04
N LEU A 456 -28.58 -7.39 -1.06
CA LEU A 456 -27.93 -6.70 -2.18
C LEU A 456 -28.98 -5.94 -2.99
N VAL A 457 -28.97 -4.62 -2.90
CA VAL A 457 -29.92 -3.73 -3.58
C VAL A 457 -29.18 -2.64 -4.33
N ARG A 458 -29.80 -2.08 -5.37
CA ARG A 458 -29.29 -0.86 -5.99
C ARG A 458 -29.28 0.27 -4.97
N LEU A 459 -28.17 1.01 -4.89
CA LEU A 459 -28.08 2.13 -3.97
C LEU A 459 -29.13 3.21 -4.31
N PRO A 460 -29.85 3.75 -3.31
CA PRO A 460 -30.88 4.75 -3.53
C PRO A 460 -30.28 6.09 -3.97
N ALA A 461 -31.11 6.95 -4.57
CA ALA A 461 -30.65 8.18 -5.21
C ALA A 461 -30.11 9.24 -4.23
N ASP A 462 -30.48 9.14 -2.96
CA ASP A 462 -30.09 9.99 -1.83
C ASP A 462 -28.99 9.35 -0.96
N HIS A 463 -28.41 8.21 -1.38
CA HIS A 463 -27.32 7.58 -0.64
C HIS A 463 -26.08 8.50 -0.53
N GLY A 464 -25.55 8.67 0.68
CA GLY A 464 -24.48 9.65 0.97
C GLY A 464 -23.16 9.45 0.21
N VAL A 465 -22.92 8.26 -0.38
CA VAL A 465 -21.76 8.04 -1.26
C VAL A 465 -21.81 8.89 -2.55
N TRP A 466 -22.98 9.42 -2.93
CA TRP A 466 -23.14 10.18 -4.16
C TRP A 466 -22.69 11.63 -4.07
N ASP A 467 -22.58 12.18 -2.87
CA ASP A 467 -22.28 13.58 -2.64
C ASP A 467 -21.43 13.86 -1.38
N ALA A 468 -20.81 12.83 -0.78
CA ALA A 468 -19.95 12.95 0.40
C ALA A 468 -18.97 14.15 0.36
N VAL A 469 -18.08 14.20 -0.64
CA VAL A 469 -17.15 15.35 -0.83
C VAL A 469 -17.17 15.87 -2.25
N GLN A 470 -17.28 14.98 -3.23
CA GLN A 470 -17.36 15.33 -4.64
C GLN A 470 -18.80 15.25 -5.12
N LYS A 471 -19.24 16.30 -5.81
CA LYS A 471 -20.52 16.28 -6.54
C LYS A 471 -20.33 15.57 -7.87
N LEU A 472 -20.92 14.40 -8.02
CA LEU A 472 -20.75 13.58 -9.22
C LEU A 472 -21.57 14.11 -10.40
N LYS A 473 -20.94 14.27 -11.57
CA LYS A 473 -21.64 14.62 -12.83
C LYS A 473 -22.51 13.50 -13.37
N ALA A 474 -22.13 12.26 -13.09
CA ALA A 474 -22.86 11.04 -13.42
C ALA A 474 -22.61 10.01 -12.32
N ARG A 475 -23.48 9.03 -12.16
CA ARG A 475 -23.35 7.99 -11.12
C ARG A 475 -23.06 6.64 -11.78
N PRO A 476 -22.04 5.89 -11.33
CA PRO A 476 -21.92 4.48 -11.70
C PRO A 476 -23.14 3.70 -11.18
N GLU A 477 -23.50 2.61 -11.85
CA GLU A 477 -24.42 1.65 -11.26
C GLU A 477 -23.71 0.92 -10.13
N ILE A 478 -24.21 1.08 -8.90
CA ILE A 478 -23.67 0.44 -7.71
C ILE A 478 -24.81 -0.21 -6.95
N LEU A 479 -24.60 -1.48 -6.60
CA LEU A 479 -25.40 -2.18 -5.62
C LEU A 479 -24.65 -2.15 -4.28
N GLY A 480 -25.39 -2.21 -3.19
CA GLY A 480 -24.85 -2.25 -1.86
C GLY A 480 -25.57 -3.25 -0.96
N ILE A 481 -24.86 -3.67 0.09
CA ILE A 481 -25.44 -4.41 1.21
C ILE A 481 -25.28 -3.52 2.45
N ASP A 482 -26.41 -3.23 3.09
CA ASP A 482 -26.48 -2.46 4.32
C ASP A 482 -26.48 -3.39 5.54
N ASP A 483 -25.85 -2.95 6.62
CA ASP A 483 -25.80 -3.71 7.88
C ASP A 483 -26.74 -3.14 8.96
N GLY A 484 -27.61 -2.21 8.58
CA GLY A 484 -28.54 -1.49 9.44
C GLY A 484 -27.95 -0.21 10.04
N VAL A 485 -26.65 0.05 9.82
CA VAL A 485 -25.94 1.27 10.23
C VAL A 485 -25.39 2.00 9.01
N ARG A 486 -24.79 1.26 8.07
CA ARG A 486 -24.22 1.79 6.84
C ARG A 486 -24.16 0.74 5.74
N THR A 487 -23.92 1.18 4.51
CA THR A 487 -23.53 0.27 3.43
C THR A 487 -22.09 -0.18 3.64
N SER A 488 -21.90 -1.47 3.90
CA SER A 488 -20.60 -2.07 4.22
C SER A 488 -20.00 -2.85 3.05
N VAL A 489 -20.83 -3.31 2.12
CA VAL A 489 -20.39 -3.96 0.88
C VAL A 489 -20.92 -3.17 -0.30
N PHE A 490 -20.04 -2.83 -1.24
CA PHE A 490 -20.36 -2.18 -2.50
C PHE A 490 -20.04 -3.13 -3.65
N TYR A 491 -20.89 -3.14 -4.67
CA TYR A 491 -20.71 -3.94 -5.86
C TYR A 491 -20.98 -3.11 -7.12
N SER A 492 -19.99 -3.04 -8.00
CA SER A 492 -20.16 -2.51 -9.36
C SER A 492 -20.34 -3.67 -10.34
N PRO A 493 -21.52 -3.83 -10.98
CA PRO A 493 -21.68 -4.78 -12.08
C PRO A 493 -20.91 -4.32 -13.32
N ASP A 494 -20.70 -3.01 -13.48
CA ASP A 494 -19.97 -2.42 -14.59
C ASP A 494 -18.49 -2.22 -14.27
N ASP A 495 -17.70 -2.00 -15.32
CA ASP A 495 -16.26 -1.80 -15.26
C ASP A 495 -15.92 -0.37 -14.81
N ILE A 496 -15.32 -0.27 -13.62
CA ILE A 496 -14.81 0.97 -13.02
C ILE A 496 -13.28 0.99 -13.00
N SER A 497 -12.65 -0.19 -12.99
CA SER A 497 -11.20 -0.34 -12.91
C SER A 497 -10.49 -0.05 -14.22
N CYS A 498 -11.07 -0.35 -15.40
CA CYS A 498 -10.43 0.00 -16.67
C CYS A 498 -10.32 1.53 -16.89
N PRO A 499 -11.35 2.35 -16.58
CA PRO A 499 -11.19 3.81 -16.54
C PRO A 499 -10.11 4.29 -15.58
N TRP A 500 -9.97 3.67 -14.39
CA TRP A 500 -8.90 3.98 -13.45
C TRP A 500 -7.52 3.61 -14.01
N GLN A 501 -7.39 2.44 -14.64
CA GLN A 501 -6.18 1.95 -15.29
C GLN A 501 -5.70 2.90 -16.40
N THR A 502 -6.60 3.30 -17.29
CA THR A 502 -6.28 4.15 -18.45
C THR A 502 -6.19 5.63 -18.12
N LYS A 503 -6.39 6.03 -16.86
CA LYS A 503 -6.45 7.44 -16.43
C LYS A 503 -7.44 8.25 -17.29
N ALA A 504 -8.64 7.70 -17.53
CA ALA A 504 -9.66 8.28 -18.41
C ALA A 504 -10.35 9.55 -17.83
N LEU A 505 -9.57 10.49 -17.31
CA LEU A 505 -10.03 11.66 -16.56
C LEU A 505 -10.91 12.59 -17.40
N THR A 506 -10.68 12.71 -18.70
CA THR A 506 -11.47 13.61 -19.57
C THR A 506 -12.92 13.14 -19.72
N GLN A 507 -13.15 11.83 -19.85
CA GLN A 507 -14.47 11.27 -20.16
C GLN A 507 -15.16 10.65 -18.93
N LYS A 508 -14.38 10.15 -17.97
CA LYS A 508 -14.85 9.32 -16.86
C LYS A 508 -14.43 9.88 -15.50
N LEU A 509 -14.19 11.19 -15.38
CA LEU A 509 -13.82 11.84 -14.11
C LEU A 509 -14.74 11.44 -12.94
N TYR A 510 -16.03 11.29 -13.20
CA TYR A 510 -17.02 10.92 -12.19
C TYR A 510 -16.72 9.59 -11.49
N LEU A 511 -16.02 8.64 -12.14
CA LEU A 511 -15.62 7.37 -11.52
C LEU A 511 -14.44 7.57 -10.55
N PHE A 512 -13.56 8.52 -10.83
CA PHE A 512 -12.46 8.87 -9.92
C PHE A 512 -12.97 9.69 -8.74
N ASP A 513 -13.87 10.65 -9.00
CA ASP A 513 -14.55 11.42 -7.97
C ASP A 513 -15.41 10.50 -7.07
N TRP A 514 -16.06 9.48 -7.65
CA TRP A 514 -16.76 8.46 -6.87
C TRP A 514 -15.81 7.63 -6.01
N GLY A 515 -14.61 7.29 -6.49
CA GLY A 515 -13.58 6.65 -5.68
C GLY A 515 -13.16 7.50 -4.45
N ILE A 516 -13.12 8.84 -4.58
CA ILE A 516 -12.92 9.75 -3.44
C ILE A 516 -14.10 9.66 -2.47
N ASN A 517 -15.33 9.72 -2.98
CA ASN A 517 -16.52 9.62 -2.13
C ASN A 517 -16.64 8.28 -1.42
N LEU A 518 -16.33 7.16 -2.09
CA LEU A 518 -16.36 5.83 -1.50
C LEU A 518 -15.41 5.74 -0.31
N TYR A 519 -14.16 6.16 -0.50
CA TYR A 519 -13.19 6.25 0.58
C TYR A 519 -13.71 7.11 1.73
N THR A 520 -14.21 8.32 1.41
CA THR A 520 -14.64 9.30 2.41
C THR A 520 -15.84 8.80 3.21
N TYR A 521 -16.81 8.17 2.53
CA TYR A 521 -17.95 7.51 3.15
C TYR A 521 -17.51 6.35 4.05
N ALA A 522 -16.59 5.50 3.56
CA ALA A 522 -16.11 4.34 4.30
C ALA A 522 -15.39 4.71 5.61
N THR A 523 -14.82 5.91 5.68
CA THR A 523 -14.14 6.44 6.87
C THR A 523 -14.96 7.43 7.68
N ASP A 524 -16.21 7.71 7.29
CA ASP A 524 -17.01 8.77 7.92
C ASP A 524 -16.23 10.10 7.99
N GLU A 525 -15.60 10.47 6.88
CA GLU A 525 -14.72 11.66 6.74
C GLU A 525 -13.47 11.67 7.64
N ALA A 526 -13.26 10.64 8.46
CA ALA A 526 -12.12 10.57 9.35
C ALA A 526 -10.79 10.42 8.58
N PRO A 527 -9.70 11.07 9.03
CA PRO A 527 -8.38 10.85 8.45
C PRO A 527 -7.94 9.40 8.53
N LEU A 528 -7.38 8.88 7.43
CA LEU A 528 -6.75 7.56 7.46
C LEU A 528 -5.56 7.52 8.41
N ARG A 529 -5.46 6.39 9.11
CA ARG A 529 -4.38 6.16 10.07
C ARG A 529 -3.13 5.62 9.36
N ALA A 530 -1.97 6.04 9.86
CA ALA A 530 -0.68 5.51 9.42
C ALA A 530 -0.56 4.00 9.67
N LYS A 531 0.31 3.30 8.92
CA LYS A 531 0.40 1.82 8.94
C LYS A 531 0.68 1.20 10.31
N LEU A 532 1.31 1.93 11.22
CA LEU A 532 1.67 1.47 12.58
C LEU A 532 0.78 2.07 13.67
N ALA A 533 -0.24 2.84 13.30
CA ALA A 533 -1.12 3.49 14.25
C ALA A 533 -1.92 2.46 15.05
N GLY A 534 -1.93 2.62 16.37
CA GLY A 534 -2.75 1.81 17.27
C GLY A 534 -4.25 2.06 17.04
N ARG A 535 -5.07 1.16 17.59
CA ARG A 535 -6.54 1.33 17.66
C ARG A 535 -7.01 1.94 18.98
N GLU A 536 -6.09 2.47 19.76
CA GLU A 536 -6.41 3.00 21.08
C GLU A 536 -7.09 4.37 20.99
N PRO A 537 -7.96 4.71 21.95
CA PRO A 537 -8.56 6.04 22.02
C PRO A 537 -7.48 7.12 22.18
N PRO A 538 -7.79 8.39 21.84
CA PRO A 538 -6.92 9.53 22.11
C PRO A 538 -6.39 9.52 23.54
N LYS A 539 -5.14 9.96 23.76
CA LYS A 539 -4.55 9.96 25.12
C LYS A 539 -5.38 10.78 26.12
N SER A 540 -6.04 11.84 25.66
CA SER A 540 -6.99 12.65 26.44
C SER A 540 -8.17 11.84 27.00
N ASP A 541 -8.57 10.80 26.28
CA ASP A 541 -9.75 9.99 26.58
C ASP A 541 -9.36 8.73 27.37
N ARG A 542 -8.05 8.54 27.59
CA ARG A 542 -7.54 7.43 28.40
C ARG A 542 -7.53 7.84 29.86
N PHE A 543 -7.82 6.86 30.72
CA PHE A 543 -7.57 7.01 32.15
C PHE A 543 -6.09 7.31 32.40
N THR A 544 -5.82 8.45 33.06
CA THR A 544 -4.47 8.95 33.35
C THR A 544 -3.82 8.28 34.57
N GLY A 545 -4.61 7.61 35.41
CA GLY A 545 -4.16 6.90 36.60
C GLY A 545 -3.98 5.40 36.37
N PRO A 546 -3.20 4.71 37.22
CA PRO A 546 -3.11 3.26 37.20
C PRO A 546 -4.48 2.65 37.49
N VAL A 547 -5.01 1.89 36.54
CA VAL A 547 -6.28 1.16 36.69
C VAL A 547 -6.05 0.01 37.66
N LYS A 548 -6.73 0.04 38.82
CA LYS A 548 -6.76 -1.08 39.76
C LYS A 548 -8.06 -1.87 39.57
N PRO A 549 -8.02 -3.20 39.49
CA PRO A 549 -9.24 -3.99 39.44
C PRO A 549 -10.05 -3.74 40.73
N GLY A 550 -11.30 -3.33 40.56
CA GLY A 550 -12.25 -3.22 41.66
C GLY A 550 -12.70 -4.61 42.16
N PRO A 551 -13.44 -4.67 43.29
CA PRO A 551 -13.91 -5.94 43.86
C PRO A 551 -14.99 -6.63 43.02
N LYS A 552 -15.60 -5.93 42.06
CA LYS A 552 -16.62 -6.47 41.17
C LYS A 552 -15.97 -7.21 40.00
N THR A 553 -16.28 -8.49 39.87
CA THR A 553 -15.84 -9.36 38.76
C THR A 553 -16.86 -9.43 37.63
N THR A 554 -18.01 -8.76 37.79
CA THR A 554 -19.12 -8.74 36.81
C THR A 554 -19.48 -7.31 36.44
N LEU A 555 -19.62 -7.08 35.14
CA LEU A 555 -20.15 -5.85 34.55
C LEU A 555 -21.51 -6.16 33.93
N GLN A 556 -22.57 -5.50 34.40
CA GLN A 556 -23.89 -5.58 33.76
C GLN A 556 -24.05 -4.42 32.79
N ILE A 557 -24.38 -4.75 31.55
CA ILE A 557 -24.67 -3.79 30.48
C ILE A 557 -26.09 -4.06 30.01
N VAL A 558 -26.92 -3.02 29.93
CA VAL A 558 -28.32 -3.11 29.50
C VAL A 558 -28.47 -2.37 28.17
N ARG A 559 -29.13 -2.99 27.18
CA ARG A 559 -29.53 -2.32 25.93
C ARG A 559 -30.95 -1.80 26.07
N VAL A 560 -31.16 -0.52 25.77
CA VAL A 560 -32.49 0.11 25.82
C VAL A 560 -33.18 -0.03 24.46
N ARG A 561 -34.38 -0.61 24.46
CA ARG A 561 -35.24 -0.66 23.28
C ARG A 561 -35.99 0.66 23.12
N HIS A 562 -35.96 1.23 21.91
CA HIS A 562 -36.69 2.44 21.55
C HIS A 562 -37.44 2.24 20.22
N GLY A 563 -38.25 3.24 19.81
CA GLY A 563 -39.09 3.14 18.61
C GLY A 563 -38.37 3.20 17.25
N GLY A 564 -37.03 3.29 17.25
CA GLY A 564 -36.20 3.25 16.04
C GLY A 564 -35.48 1.90 15.88
N ASN A 565 -34.42 1.85 15.06
CA ASN A 565 -33.58 0.66 14.91
C ASN A 565 -32.67 0.45 16.15
N TRP A 566 -33.27 0.08 17.29
CA TRP A 566 -32.58 -0.13 18.57
C TRP A 566 -31.64 -1.34 18.56
N GLU A 567 -31.73 -2.19 17.53
CA GLU A 567 -30.88 -3.35 17.30
C GLU A 567 -29.91 -3.17 16.11
N ALA A 568 -29.71 -1.94 15.64
CA ALA A 568 -28.76 -1.64 14.58
C ALA A 568 -27.37 -2.24 14.90
N GLY A 569 -26.80 -2.96 13.94
CA GLY A 569 -25.52 -3.65 14.13
C GLY A 569 -25.57 -4.88 15.06
N ALA A 570 -26.74 -5.49 15.30
CA ALA A 570 -26.87 -6.77 16.04
C ALA A 570 -25.89 -7.84 15.52
N ASN A 571 -25.66 -7.84 14.21
CA ASN A 571 -24.78 -8.76 13.49
C ASN A 571 -23.31 -8.65 13.93
N TYR A 572 -22.86 -7.46 14.35
CA TYR A 572 -21.50 -7.22 14.83
C TYR A 572 -21.18 -7.87 16.18
N ARG A 573 -22.21 -8.36 16.90
CA ARG A 573 -22.07 -8.96 18.24
C ARG A 573 -21.24 -8.08 19.18
N GLY A 574 -21.36 -6.75 19.08
CA GLY A 574 -20.47 -5.80 19.78
C GLY A 574 -20.34 -6.05 21.29
N PHE A 575 -21.42 -6.46 21.97
CA PHE A 575 -21.35 -6.83 23.39
C PHE A 575 -20.63 -8.15 23.66
N ALA A 576 -20.71 -9.14 22.77
CA ALA A 576 -19.94 -10.37 22.89
C ALA A 576 -18.45 -10.08 22.68
N SER A 577 -18.10 -9.29 21.65
CA SER A 577 -16.72 -8.87 21.41
C SER A 577 -16.16 -8.03 22.56
N LEU A 578 -16.96 -7.12 23.14
CA LEU A 578 -16.59 -6.37 24.33
C LEU A 578 -16.38 -7.30 25.53
N ALA A 579 -17.27 -8.27 25.75
CA ALA A 579 -17.15 -9.23 26.83
C ALA A 579 -15.88 -10.10 26.69
N GLU A 580 -15.54 -10.55 25.48
CA GLU A 580 -14.29 -11.25 25.20
C GLU A 580 -13.07 -10.36 25.44
N HIS A 581 -13.12 -9.10 25.01
CA HIS A 581 -12.05 -8.12 25.21
C HIS A 581 -11.77 -7.88 26.69
N VAL A 582 -12.82 -7.68 27.49
CA VAL A 582 -12.71 -7.43 28.94
C VAL A 582 -12.24 -8.68 29.70
N LYS A 583 -12.56 -9.90 29.21
CA LYS A 583 -12.14 -11.17 29.83
C LYS A 583 -10.66 -11.51 29.62
N CYS A 584 -9.95 -10.88 28.68
CA CYS A 584 -8.58 -11.26 28.32
C CYS A 584 -7.58 -10.10 28.48
N PRO A 585 -7.14 -9.76 29.71
CA PRO A 585 -6.26 -8.62 29.92
C PRO A 585 -4.80 -8.86 29.48
N SER A 586 -4.39 -10.11 29.15
CA SER A 586 -2.95 -10.47 29.14
C SER A 586 -2.46 -11.47 28.07
N ARG A 587 -3.12 -11.66 26.91
CA ARG A 587 -2.51 -12.45 25.82
C ARG A 587 -2.58 -11.81 24.43
N PRO A 588 -1.49 -11.85 23.63
CA PRO A 588 -1.53 -11.47 22.22
C PRO A 588 -2.48 -12.38 21.44
N ARG A 589 -3.21 -11.78 20.48
CA ARG A 589 -4.21 -12.42 19.60
C ARG A 589 -3.82 -13.84 19.17
N ARG A 590 -4.58 -14.85 19.60
CA ARG A 590 -4.77 -16.09 18.84
C ARG A 590 -5.92 -15.88 17.87
N ARG A 591 -5.68 -16.16 16.57
CA ARG A 591 -6.75 -16.31 15.57
C ARG A 591 -7.56 -17.56 15.90
N SER A 592 -8.86 -17.47 15.63
CA SER A 592 -9.83 -18.57 15.61
C SER A 592 -9.22 -19.84 15.02
N THR A 593 -9.10 -20.88 15.85
CA THR A 593 -9.16 -22.27 15.40
C THR A 593 -10.38 -22.88 16.05
N ARG A 594 -11.22 -23.51 15.22
CA ARG A 594 -12.45 -24.21 15.59
C ARG A 594 -12.24 -25.10 16.81
N ALA A 595 -13.02 -24.88 17.87
CA ALA A 595 -13.38 -25.96 18.77
C ALA A 595 -14.55 -26.73 18.14
N ALA A 596 -14.23 -27.86 17.50
CA ALA A 596 -15.22 -28.90 17.30
C ALA A 596 -15.50 -29.55 18.66
N SER A 597 -16.74 -29.44 19.15
CA SER A 597 -17.23 -30.41 20.14
C SER A 597 -18.76 -30.46 20.15
N GLY A 598 -19.29 -31.59 19.68
CA GLY A 598 -20.26 -32.39 20.42
C GLY A 598 -21.65 -31.79 20.67
N SER A 599 -22.64 -32.40 20.04
CA SER A 599 -24.04 -32.28 20.41
C SER A 599 -24.25 -32.51 21.91
N ARG A 600 -24.90 -31.55 22.57
CA ARG A 600 -25.66 -31.80 23.80
C ARG A 600 -26.90 -30.92 23.79
N THR A 601 -28.01 -31.56 23.45
CA THR A 601 -29.38 -31.05 23.59
C THR A 601 -29.63 -30.66 25.05
N LEU A 602 -29.77 -29.36 25.30
CA LEU A 602 -30.36 -28.86 26.54
C LEU A 602 -31.88 -28.73 26.33
N ARG A 603 -32.64 -29.62 26.99
CA ARG A 603 -34.10 -29.53 27.09
C ARG A 603 -34.51 -28.25 27.84
N PRO A 604 -35.61 -27.58 27.47
CA PRO A 604 -36.17 -26.52 28.30
C PRO A 604 -36.86 -27.12 29.54
N ALA A 605 -36.57 -26.55 30.70
CA ALA A 605 -37.24 -26.88 31.95
C ALA A 605 -38.71 -26.39 31.89
N ARG A 606 -39.63 -27.28 32.27
CA ARG A 606 -41.07 -27.01 32.41
C ARG A 606 -41.31 -25.99 33.54
N SER A 607 -42.11 -24.96 33.27
CA SER A 607 -42.74 -24.14 34.30
C SER A 607 -44.01 -24.83 34.83
N PRO A 608 -44.24 -24.87 36.16
CA PRO A 608 -45.53 -25.28 36.72
C PRO A 608 -46.50 -24.11 36.73
N THR A 609 -47.75 -24.41 36.42
CA THR A 609 -48.91 -23.53 36.48
C THR A 609 -49.43 -23.30 37.90
N SER A 610 -49.91 -22.07 38.10
CA SER A 610 -51.15 -21.68 38.80
C SER A 610 -51.08 -20.94 40.14
N ALA A 611 -51.96 -19.92 40.18
CA ALA A 611 -52.67 -19.27 41.29
C ALA A 611 -52.00 -18.14 42.09
N GLY A 612 -52.60 -16.95 41.97
CA GLY A 612 -52.32 -15.78 42.83
C GLY A 612 -52.92 -14.48 42.30
N ARG A 613 -54.25 -14.36 42.35
CA ARG A 613 -55.04 -13.19 41.92
C ARG A 613 -54.98 -12.11 43.02
N ALA A 614 -54.54 -10.88 42.70
CA ALA A 614 -54.88 -9.70 43.50
C ALA A 614 -54.84 -8.40 42.66
N THR A 615 -55.99 -7.74 42.69
CA THR A 615 -56.47 -6.47 42.11
C THR A 615 -55.56 -5.24 42.29
N LEU A 616 -55.45 -4.43 41.22
CA LEU A 616 -55.04 -3.01 41.23
C LEU A 616 -56.29 -2.11 41.31
N PRO A 617 -56.33 -1.06 42.16
CA PRO A 617 -57.35 -0.04 42.07
C PRO A 617 -56.91 1.11 41.15
N SER A 618 -57.82 1.50 40.27
CA SER A 618 -57.77 2.73 39.47
C SER A 618 -57.77 3.98 40.34
N ARG A 619 -57.01 5.02 39.97
CA ARG A 619 -57.35 6.40 40.35
C ARG A 619 -57.23 7.38 39.20
N ARG A 620 -58.35 8.08 39.00
CA ARG A 620 -58.67 9.14 38.05
C ARG A 620 -57.90 10.45 38.34
N THR A 621 -57.68 11.16 37.24
CA THR A 621 -57.68 12.62 37.03
C THR A 621 -58.20 13.53 38.17
N SER A 622 -57.50 14.64 38.41
CA SER A 622 -58.15 15.94 38.68
C SER A 622 -57.28 17.11 38.20
N LYS A 623 -57.95 18.15 37.67
CA LYS A 623 -57.43 19.43 37.18
C LYS A 623 -57.51 20.49 38.30
N ARG A 624 -56.52 21.38 38.34
CA ARG A 624 -56.55 22.83 38.68
C ARG A 624 -56.91 23.24 40.12
N PRO A 625 -56.57 24.47 40.59
CA PRO A 625 -56.56 25.78 39.90
C PRO A 625 -55.45 26.02 38.89
#